data_AF-A0A5B2VVV3-F1
#
_entry.id   AF-A0A5B2VVV3-F1
#
_cell.length_a   1.000
_cell.length_b   1.000
_cell.length_c   1.000
_cell.angle_alpha   90.00
_cell.angle_beta   90.00
_cell.angle_gamma   90.00
#
_symmetry.space_group_name_H-M   'P 1'
#
loop_
_entity.id
_entity.type
_entity.pdbx_description
1 polymer ?
#
loop_
_entity_poly.entity_id
_entity_poly.type
_entity_poly.pdbx_seq_one_letter_code
_entity_poly.pdbx_strand_id
1 'polypeptide(L)'
;MDQLKLKLQEYYHRYQQLDGHVKPGKEDVGDMENDILSQFGLPASKRFVQILHDFVNHGQVNDHLLDYVSKKLRSAARTYLLSPVMSDVEVLNLARDQKRSPYDVLPELGYVVHDYAIFLVGELLYRRNMAPVDVLDELKKVQHFDSWNDLTLLTKISNYSTHEMYARLRKQQLRFVDDFIQFSHRQVTAKAPAKRPTPVEEGYTPNYRTIAKLNVEDIVFDEHAAPHLFGKIRTGNRYTRITIGLEFSELNQILMSAGEMGVAISNLIKKKMTGPASGKPTVIDIRTEFGKMLRLDSCYLEVYKPQHREGTDWIEDKDNFYFVDKILTKKEFDKRSKEVEIKEKIQECLELIGGSYVHYQRLRRLGITDEEAKLRAGLQDELLFRLSTFLHKLKD
;
A
#
# COMPACT_ATOMS: atom_id res chain seq x y z
N MET A 1 -45.76 1.34 -6.36
CA MET A 1 -44.39 1.49 -5.82
C MET A 1 -43.48 0.73 -6.76
N ASP A 2 -42.74 1.45 -7.59
CA ASP A 2 -41.94 0.88 -8.69
C ASP A 2 -40.97 -0.17 -8.14
N GLN A 3 -41.04 -1.42 -8.61
CA GLN A 3 -40.09 -2.50 -8.26
C GLN A 3 -38.63 -2.05 -8.42
N LEU A 4 -38.39 -1.12 -9.35
CA LEU A 4 -37.10 -0.51 -9.61
C LEU A 4 -36.61 0.43 -8.49
N LYS A 5 -37.51 1.21 -7.88
CA LYS A 5 -37.18 2.06 -6.72
C LYS A 5 -36.82 1.20 -5.51
N LEU A 6 -37.53 0.07 -5.34
CA LEU A 6 -37.23 -0.91 -4.29
C LEU A 6 -35.83 -1.54 -4.47
N LYS A 7 -35.47 -1.93 -5.71
CA LYS A 7 -34.14 -2.50 -6.02
C LYS A 7 -32.99 -1.50 -5.85
N LEU A 8 -33.20 -0.24 -6.24
CA LEU A 8 -32.20 0.82 -6.01
C LEU A 8 -32.02 1.13 -4.51
N GLN A 9 -33.11 1.09 -3.73
CA GLN A 9 -33.05 1.22 -2.27
C GLN A 9 -32.32 0.05 -1.62
N GLU A 10 -32.58 -1.18 -2.06
CA GLU A 10 -31.91 -2.39 -1.57
C GLU A 10 -30.41 -2.38 -1.90
N TYR A 11 -30.05 -1.98 -3.13
CA TYR A 11 -28.67 -1.79 -3.56
C TYR A 11 -27.93 -0.77 -2.69
N TYR A 12 -28.55 0.38 -2.40
CA TYR A 12 -27.99 1.40 -1.52
C TYR A 12 -27.76 0.88 -0.09
N HIS A 13 -28.73 0.18 0.50
CA HIS A 13 -28.62 -0.34 1.87
C HIS A 13 -27.51 -1.39 1.99
N ARG A 14 -27.39 -2.30 1.01
CA ARG A 14 -26.32 -3.31 1.01
C ARG A 14 -24.93 -2.69 0.82
N TYR A 15 -24.80 -1.66 -0.01
CA TYR A 15 -23.53 -0.97 -0.22
C TYR A 15 -23.11 -0.16 1.01
N GLN A 16 -24.04 0.46 1.75
CA GLN A 16 -23.74 1.11 3.03
C GLN A 16 -23.34 0.12 4.14
N GLN A 17 -23.88 -1.11 4.13
CA GLN A 17 -23.49 -2.17 5.07
C GLN A 17 -22.06 -2.68 4.81
N LEU A 18 -21.58 -2.63 3.55
CA LEU A 18 -20.23 -3.04 3.16
C LEU A 18 -19.12 -2.11 3.68
N ASP A 19 -19.41 -0.82 3.90
CA ASP A 19 -18.49 0.12 4.56
C ASP A 19 -18.45 -0.08 6.09
N GLY A 20 -19.40 -0.83 6.67
CA GLY A 20 -19.63 -0.93 8.11
C GLY A 20 -18.98 -2.12 8.81
N HIS A 21 -19.09 -3.35 8.31
CA HIS A 21 -18.46 -4.53 8.91
C HIS A 21 -18.65 -5.77 8.03
N VAL A 22 -17.56 -6.53 7.83
CA VAL A 22 -17.49 -7.85 7.17
C VAL A 22 -17.85 -7.82 5.68
N LYS A 23 -16.87 -8.11 4.81
CA LYS A 23 -17.08 -8.28 3.36
C LYS A 23 -17.75 -9.63 3.06
N PRO A 24 -19.06 -9.72 2.72
CA PRO A 24 -19.50 -10.77 1.81
C PRO A 24 -18.95 -10.47 0.40
N GLY A 25 -18.89 -11.51 -0.44
CA GLY A 25 -18.16 -11.50 -1.71
C GLY A 25 -18.54 -10.34 -2.61
N LYS A 26 -17.55 -9.77 -3.31
CA LYS A 26 -17.76 -8.78 -4.39
C LYS A 26 -18.74 -9.25 -5.49
N GLU A 27 -19.05 -10.54 -5.52
CA GLU A 27 -19.97 -11.19 -6.47
C GLU A 27 -21.44 -10.77 -6.23
N ASP A 28 -21.91 -10.69 -4.98
CA ASP A 28 -23.33 -10.41 -4.67
C ASP A 28 -23.79 -9.00 -5.09
N VAL A 29 -22.88 -8.01 -5.05
CA VAL A 29 -23.18 -6.63 -5.48
C VAL A 29 -23.13 -6.52 -6.99
N GLY A 30 -22.22 -7.23 -7.65
CA GLY A 30 -22.09 -7.24 -9.11
C GLY A 30 -23.31 -7.85 -9.80
N ASP A 31 -23.90 -8.90 -9.23
CA ASP A 31 -25.12 -9.51 -9.75
C ASP A 31 -26.33 -8.57 -9.64
N MET A 32 -26.43 -7.79 -8.56
CA MET A 32 -27.46 -6.76 -8.43
C MET A 32 -27.28 -5.59 -9.42
N GLU A 33 -26.04 -5.18 -9.69
CA GLU A 33 -25.74 -4.17 -10.71
C GLU A 33 -26.15 -4.67 -12.10
N ASN A 34 -25.82 -5.92 -12.44
CA ASN A 34 -26.28 -6.59 -13.66
C ASN A 34 -27.81 -6.61 -13.77
N ASP A 35 -28.51 -6.95 -12.69
CA ASP A 35 -29.98 -7.02 -12.63
C ASP A 35 -30.66 -5.66 -12.78
N ILE A 36 -30.05 -4.59 -12.25
CA ILE A 36 -30.59 -3.23 -12.37
C ILE A 36 -30.37 -2.71 -13.79
N LEU A 37 -29.18 -2.89 -14.35
CA LEU A 37 -28.84 -2.39 -15.69
C LEU A 37 -29.57 -3.17 -16.80
N SER A 38 -29.72 -4.49 -16.65
CA SER A 38 -30.47 -5.32 -17.60
C SER A 38 -31.95 -4.92 -17.73
N GLN A 39 -32.59 -4.42 -16.67
CA GLN A 39 -33.97 -3.88 -16.74
C GLN A 39 -34.09 -2.65 -17.66
N PHE A 40 -33.00 -1.92 -17.88
CA PHE A 40 -32.94 -0.79 -18.79
C PHE A 40 -32.39 -1.17 -20.18
N GLY A 41 -32.06 -2.45 -20.41
CA GLY A 41 -31.37 -2.89 -21.63
C GLY A 41 -29.93 -2.39 -21.72
N LEU A 42 -29.30 -2.06 -20.60
CA LEU A 42 -27.93 -1.60 -20.52
C LEU A 42 -27.00 -2.75 -20.10
N PRO A 43 -25.83 -2.91 -20.75
CA PRO A 43 -24.80 -3.83 -20.28
C PRO A 43 -24.16 -3.31 -18.99
N ALA A 44 -23.60 -4.19 -18.17
CA ALA A 44 -22.86 -3.81 -16.95
C ALA A 44 -21.44 -3.30 -17.25
N SER A 45 -21.34 -2.38 -18.20
CA SER A 45 -20.12 -1.65 -18.49
C SER A 45 -19.77 -0.71 -17.34
N LYS A 46 -18.48 -0.47 -17.11
CA LYS A 46 -17.97 0.44 -16.08
C LYS A 46 -18.65 1.81 -16.13
N ARG A 47 -18.91 2.35 -17.33
CA ARG A 47 -19.62 3.63 -17.51
C ARG A 47 -21.01 3.65 -16.87
N PHE A 48 -21.76 2.56 -16.96
CA PHE A 48 -23.13 2.48 -16.45
C PHE A 48 -23.15 2.11 -14.96
N VAL A 49 -22.23 1.24 -14.53
CA VAL A 49 -22.02 0.92 -13.11
C VAL A 49 -21.60 2.16 -12.32
N GLN A 50 -20.78 3.04 -12.91
CA GLN A 50 -20.40 4.30 -12.27
C GLN A 50 -21.60 5.21 -11.95
N ILE A 51 -22.69 5.15 -12.73
CA ILE A 51 -23.92 5.89 -12.42
C ILE A 51 -24.57 5.38 -11.13
N LEU A 52 -24.45 4.07 -10.85
CA LEU A 52 -24.93 3.45 -9.62
C LEU A 52 -23.99 3.75 -8.44
N HIS A 53 -22.67 3.75 -8.66
CA HIS A 53 -21.70 4.11 -7.61
C HIS A 53 -21.80 5.59 -7.20
N ASP A 54 -21.97 6.48 -8.18
CA ASP A 54 -22.24 7.91 -7.93
C ASP A 54 -23.51 8.10 -7.07
N PHE A 55 -24.53 7.25 -7.27
CA PHE A 55 -25.76 7.27 -6.48
C PHE A 55 -25.53 6.88 -5.02
N VAL A 56 -24.70 5.87 -4.77
CA VAL A 56 -24.43 5.39 -3.41
C VAL A 56 -23.56 6.35 -2.60
N ASN A 57 -22.67 7.09 -3.26
CA ASN A 57 -21.82 8.10 -2.62
C ASN A 57 -22.61 9.31 -2.08
N HIS A 58 -23.90 9.43 -2.39
CA HIS A 58 -24.78 10.43 -1.78
C HIS A 58 -25.30 9.93 -0.44
N GLY A 59 -24.94 10.60 0.66
CA GLY A 59 -25.21 10.14 2.04
C GLY A 59 -26.68 9.99 2.48
N GLN A 60 -27.68 10.31 1.64
CA GLN A 60 -29.10 10.07 1.92
C GLN A 60 -29.87 9.70 0.64
N VAL A 61 -30.69 8.63 0.71
CA VAL A 61 -31.64 8.28 -0.35
C VAL A 61 -32.92 9.08 -0.19
N ASN A 62 -33.18 9.99 -1.13
CA ASN A 62 -34.46 10.68 -1.26
C ASN A 62 -35.18 10.24 -2.53
N ASP A 63 -36.52 10.27 -2.55
CA ASP A 63 -37.32 9.92 -3.73
C ASP A 63 -36.94 10.74 -4.98
N HIS A 64 -36.55 11.99 -4.79
CA HIS A 64 -36.03 12.84 -5.86
C HIS A 64 -34.71 12.34 -6.46
N LEU A 65 -33.83 11.76 -5.65
CA LEU A 65 -32.57 11.18 -6.10
C LEU A 65 -32.81 9.88 -6.88
N LEU A 66 -33.73 9.05 -6.40
CA LEU A 66 -34.16 7.84 -7.11
C LEU A 66 -34.76 8.18 -8.49
N ASP A 67 -35.59 9.22 -8.56
CA ASP A 67 -36.16 9.69 -9.82
C ASP A 67 -35.09 10.28 -10.75
N TYR A 68 -34.09 10.97 -10.20
CA TYR A 68 -32.96 11.51 -10.95
C TYR A 68 -32.09 10.40 -11.57
N VAL A 69 -31.71 9.40 -10.78
CA VAL A 69 -30.92 8.24 -11.26
C VAL A 69 -31.71 7.42 -12.27
N SER A 70 -33.00 7.18 -12.03
CA SER A 70 -33.88 6.52 -12.99
C SER A 70 -33.96 7.29 -14.31
N LYS A 71 -34.07 8.62 -14.30
CA LYS A 71 -34.02 9.46 -15.51
C LYS A 71 -32.67 9.38 -16.21
N LYS A 72 -31.55 9.38 -15.47
CA LYS A 72 -30.18 9.28 -16.02
C LYS A 72 -29.95 7.91 -16.68
N LEU A 73 -30.37 6.82 -16.04
CA LEU A 73 -30.32 5.46 -16.61
C LEU A 73 -31.22 5.32 -17.84
N ARG A 74 -32.45 5.87 -17.83
CA ARG A 74 -33.34 5.88 -19.02
C ARG A 74 -32.76 6.69 -20.18
N SER A 75 -32.13 7.83 -19.90
CA SER A 75 -31.47 8.64 -20.92
C SER A 75 -30.26 7.92 -21.53
N ALA A 76 -29.45 7.29 -20.67
CA ALA A 76 -28.33 6.44 -21.07
C ALA A 76 -28.79 5.25 -21.92
N ALA A 77 -29.85 4.55 -21.50
CA ALA A 77 -30.49 3.46 -22.23
C ALA A 77 -31.02 3.92 -23.59
N ARG A 78 -31.73 5.06 -23.64
CA ARG A 78 -32.21 5.63 -24.90
C ARG A 78 -31.07 5.91 -25.86
N THR A 79 -29.95 6.45 -25.37
CA THR A 79 -28.78 6.75 -26.20
C THR A 79 -28.11 5.48 -26.71
N TYR A 80 -27.99 4.46 -25.85
CA TYR A 80 -27.42 3.16 -26.19
C TYR A 80 -28.28 2.37 -27.19
N LEU A 81 -29.61 2.31 -26.97
CA LEU A 81 -30.54 1.59 -27.84
C LEU A 81 -30.75 2.28 -29.20
N LEU A 82 -30.52 3.60 -29.28
CA LEU A 82 -30.53 4.34 -30.54
C LEU A 82 -29.18 4.30 -31.28
N SER A 83 -28.14 3.70 -30.68
CA SER A 83 -26.86 3.55 -31.34
C SER A 83 -26.94 2.52 -32.48
N PRO A 84 -26.15 2.71 -33.57
CA PRO A 84 -26.18 1.78 -34.69
C PRO A 84 -25.78 0.38 -34.23
N VAL A 85 -26.55 -0.63 -34.69
CA VAL A 85 -26.24 -2.04 -34.43
C VAL A 85 -24.95 -2.38 -35.16
N MET A 86 -23.88 -2.56 -34.41
CA MET A 86 -22.59 -3.01 -34.91
C MET A 86 -22.47 -4.52 -34.68
N SER A 87 -21.80 -5.21 -35.60
CA SER A 87 -21.39 -6.60 -35.37
C SER A 87 -20.31 -6.67 -34.29
N ASP A 88 -20.22 -7.80 -33.59
CA ASP A 88 -19.21 -8.01 -32.53
C ASP A 88 -17.76 -7.72 -33.01
N VAL A 89 -17.48 -8.03 -34.28
CA VAL A 89 -16.17 -7.78 -34.91
C VAL A 89 -15.94 -6.28 -35.12
N GLU A 90 -16.96 -5.53 -35.51
CA GLU A 90 -16.89 -4.07 -35.63
C GLU A 90 -16.74 -3.41 -34.27
N VAL A 91 -17.42 -3.91 -33.23
CA VAL A 91 -17.28 -3.43 -31.85
C VAL A 91 -15.84 -3.63 -31.36
N LEU A 92 -15.24 -4.79 -31.60
CA LEU A 92 -13.84 -5.06 -31.24
C LEU A 92 -12.85 -4.22 -32.04
N ASN A 93 -13.10 -3.98 -33.34
CA ASN A 93 -12.27 -3.08 -34.15
C ASN A 93 -12.33 -1.65 -33.62
N LEU A 94 -13.53 -1.13 -33.36
CA LEU A 94 -13.74 0.19 -32.79
C LEU A 94 -13.08 0.32 -31.42
N ALA A 95 -13.21 -0.72 -30.58
CA ALA A 95 -12.60 -0.79 -29.27
C ALA A 95 -11.07 -0.75 -29.34
N ARG A 96 -10.46 -1.44 -30.30
CA ARG A 96 -9.02 -1.38 -30.56
C ARG A 96 -8.58 0.01 -31.00
N ASP A 97 -9.27 0.58 -31.98
CA ASP A 97 -8.89 1.87 -32.58
C ASP A 97 -9.05 3.03 -31.57
N GLN A 98 -10.06 2.96 -30.71
CA GLN A 98 -10.32 3.94 -29.66
C GLN A 98 -9.70 3.58 -28.30
N LYS A 99 -8.99 2.43 -28.20
CA LYS A 99 -8.42 1.87 -26.96
C LYS A 99 -9.42 1.86 -25.79
N ARG A 100 -10.66 1.44 -26.06
CA ARG A 100 -11.73 1.39 -25.05
C ARG A 100 -11.38 0.39 -23.94
N SER A 101 -11.83 0.68 -22.73
CA SER A 101 -11.58 -0.20 -21.59
C SER A 101 -12.17 -1.60 -21.83
N PRO A 102 -11.43 -2.71 -21.59
CA PRO A 102 -11.98 -4.07 -21.69
C PRO A 102 -13.22 -4.28 -20.82
N TYR A 103 -13.31 -3.57 -19.69
CA TYR A 103 -14.45 -3.57 -18.77
C TYR A 103 -15.73 -2.95 -19.36
N ASP A 104 -15.61 -2.15 -20.42
CA ASP A 104 -16.78 -1.60 -21.12
C ASP A 104 -17.17 -2.46 -22.32
N VAL A 105 -16.17 -3.00 -23.02
CA VAL A 105 -16.33 -3.74 -24.28
C VAL A 105 -16.86 -5.16 -24.04
N LEU A 106 -16.39 -5.85 -23.00
CA LEU A 106 -16.82 -7.23 -22.73
C LEU A 106 -18.33 -7.31 -22.42
N PRO A 107 -18.91 -6.44 -21.56
CA PRO A 107 -20.35 -6.43 -21.33
C PRO A 107 -21.17 -6.04 -22.57
N GLU A 108 -20.66 -5.13 -23.42
CA GLU A 108 -21.34 -4.76 -24.68
C GLU A 108 -21.44 -5.95 -25.65
N LEU A 109 -20.45 -6.84 -25.63
CA LEU A 109 -20.42 -8.08 -26.41
C LEU A 109 -21.16 -9.25 -25.73
N GLY A 110 -21.70 -9.04 -24.53
CA GLY A 110 -22.39 -10.08 -23.76
C GLY A 110 -21.47 -11.12 -23.09
N TYR A 111 -20.17 -10.81 -22.95
CA TYR A 111 -19.23 -11.67 -22.23
C TYR A 111 -19.04 -11.21 -20.78
N VAL A 112 -18.81 -12.19 -19.90
CA VAL A 112 -18.50 -11.94 -18.49
C VAL A 112 -17.13 -11.26 -18.38
N VAL A 113 -17.04 -10.27 -17.48
CA VAL A 113 -15.79 -9.58 -17.17
C VAL A 113 -14.92 -10.50 -16.31
N HIS A 114 -14.16 -11.35 -16.97
CA HIS A 114 -13.24 -12.31 -16.33
C HIS A 114 -11.79 -11.99 -16.69
N ASP A 115 -10.83 -12.33 -15.82
CA ASP A 115 -9.40 -12.02 -16.00
C ASP A 115 -8.86 -12.53 -17.35
N TYR A 116 -9.33 -13.70 -17.80
CA TYR A 116 -9.01 -14.25 -19.12
C TYR A 116 -9.56 -13.40 -20.26
N ALA A 117 -10.82 -12.97 -20.18
CA ALA A 117 -11.45 -12.13 -21.20
C ALA A 117 -10.76 -10.75 -21.27
N ILE A 118 -10.38 -10.20 -20.12
CA ILE A 118 -9.61 -8.96 -20.01
C ILE A 118 -8.23 -9.14 -20.64
N PHE A 119 -7.58 -10.29 -20.47
CA PHE A 119 -6.31 -10.60 -21.15
C PHE A 119 -6.48 -10.67 -22.67
N LEU A 120 -7.50 -11.37 -23.16
CA LEU A 120 -7.77 -11.48 -24.60
C LEU A 120 -8.02 -10.11 -25.25
N VAL A 121 -8.79 -9.23 -24.61
CA VAL A 121 -9.07 -7.90 -25.17
C VAL A 121 -7.93 -6.91 -24.88
N GLY A 122 -7.45 -6.86 -23.64
CA GLY A 122 -6.47 -5.86 -23.19
C GLY A 122 -5.03 -6.11 -23.65
N GLU A 123 -4.59 -7.37 -23.69
CA GLU A 123 -3.23 -7.72 -24.14
C GLU A 123 -3.21 -8.16 -25.59
N LEU A 124 -4.03 -9.14 -25.94
CA LEU A 124 -3.93 -9.78 -27.24
C LEU A 124 -4.48 -8.88 -28.37
N LEU A 125 -5.66 -8.29 -28.18
CA LEU A 125 -6.24 -7.38 -29.18
C LEU A 125 -5.51 -6.03 -29.21
N TYR A 126 -5.25 -5.40 -28.06
CA TYR A 126 -4.71 -4.03 -28.05
C TYR A 126 -3.19 -3.93 -28.16
N ARG A 127 -2.43 -4.79 -27.47
CA ARG A 127 -0.96 -4.70 -27.47
C ARG A 127 -0.31 -5.55 -28.54
N ARG A 128 -0.82 -6.78 -28.74
CA ARG A 128 -0.30 -7.70 -29.76
C ARG A 128 -0.98 -7.54 -31.12
N ASN A 129 -1.97 -6.66 -31.22
CA ASN A 129 -2.69 -6.32 -32.45
C ASN A 129 -3.22 -7.56 -33.21
N MET A 130 -3.72 -8.55 -32.48
CA MET A 130 -4.32 -9.73 -33.09
C MET A 130 -5.63 -9.41 -33.83
N ALA A 131 -6.01 -10.27 -34.76
CA ALA A 131 -7.26 -10.12 -35.48
C ALA A 131 -8.45 -10.25 -34.51
N PRO A 132 -9.45 -9.34 -34.57
CA PRO A 132 -10.64 -9.41 -33.72
C PRO A 132 -11.40 -10.74 -33.83
N VAL A 133 -11.35 -11.38 -34.99
CA VAL A 133 -11.98 -12.68 -35.26
C VAL A 133 -11.35 -13.78 -34.40
N ASP A 134 -10.02 -13.84 -34.29
CA ASP A 134 -9.33 -14.84 -33.48
C ASP A 134 -9.64 -14.67 -31.98
N VAL A 135 -9.74 -13.42 -31.52
CA VAL A 135 -10.10 -13.10 -30.14
C VAL A 135 -11.55 -13.48 -29.84
N LEU A 136 -12.45 -13.19 -30.77
CA LEU A 136 -13.88 -13.49 -30.65
C LEU A 136 -14.18 -14.99 -30.69
N ASP A 137 -13.51 -15.74 -31.57
CA ASP A 137 -13.61 -17.20 -31.61
C ASP A 137 -13.17 -17.82 -30.29
N GLU A 138 -12.14 -17.26 -29.66
CA GLU A 138 -11.67 -17.75 -28.38
C GLU A 138 -12.65 -17.41 -27.23
N LEU A 139 -13.19 -16.20 -27.21
CA LEU A 139 -14.22 -15.79 -26.25
C LEU A 139 -15.46 -16.71 -26.36
N LYS A 140 -15.91 -17.02 -27.58
CA LYS A 140 -17.03 -17.94 -27.83
C LYS A 140 -16.76 -19.34 -27.30
N LYS A 141 -15.55 -19.87 -27.50
CA LYS A 141 -15.18 -21.20 -26.99
C LYS A 141 -15.21 -21.24 -25.47
N VAL A 142 -14.60 -20.25 -24.80
CA VAL A 142 -14.56 -20.24 -23.33
C VAL A 142 -15.96 -20.10 -22.74
N GLN A 143 -16.83 -19.29 -23.36
CA GLN A 143 -18.22 -19.17 -22.96
C GLN A 143 -19.02 -20.47 -23.20
N HIS A 144 -18.80 -21.14 -24.33
CA HIS A 144 -19.50 -22.40 -24.64
C HIS A 144 -19.16 -23.54 -23.66
N PHE A 145 -17.91 -23.60 -23.20
CA PHE A 145 -17.44 -24.64 -22.27
C PHE A 145 -17.44 -24.20 -20.80
N ASP A 146 -17.96 -23.01 -20.48
CA ASP A 146 -17.98 -22.39 -19.14
C ASP A 146 -16.66 -22.56 -18.36
N SER A 147 -15.54 -22.36 -19.05
CA SER A 147 -14.22 -22.69 -18.53
C SER A 147 -13.52 -21.52 -17.82
N TRP A 148 -14.29 -20.48 -17.46
CA TRP A 148 -13.77 -19.26 -16.81
C TRP A 148 -13.12 -19.57 -15.46
N ASN A 149 -13.84 -20.27 -14.58
CA ASN A 149 -13.36 -20.63 -13.25
C ASN A 149 -12.17 -21.59 -13.31
N ASP A 150 -12.19 -22.53 -14.26
CA ASP A 150 -11.10 -23.49 -14.47
C ASP A 150 -9.79 -22.78 -14.84
N LEU A 151 -9.87 -21.72 -15.67
CA LEU A 151 -8.72 -20.90 -16.04
C LEU A 151 -8.16 -20.10 -14.84
N THR A 152 -9.03 -19.57 -13.98
CA THR A 152 -8.62 -18.83 -12.78
C THR A 152 -7.99 -19.74 -11.72
N LEU A 153 -8.46 -20.98 -11.59
CA LEU A 153 -7.84 -21.95 -10.68
C LEU A 153 -6.48 -22.40 -11.20
N LEU A 154 -6.33 -22.52 -12.52
CA LEU A 154 -5.11 -23.01 -13.13
C LEU A 154 -3.94 -22.01 -13.00
N THR A 155 -4.20 -20.70 -12.98
CA THR A 155 -3.15 -19.68 -12.72
C THR A 155 -2.57 -19.75 -11.30
N LYS A 156 -3.27 -20.36 -10.35
CA LYS A 156 -2.81 -20.53 -8.96
C LYS A 156 -1.95 -21.79 -8.75
N ILE A 157 -1.86 -22.67 -9.74
CA ILE A 157 -1.15 -23.95 -9.64
C ILE A 157 0.25 -23.82 -10.26
N SER A 158 1.29 -24.13 -9.48
CA SER A 158 2.69 -24.04 -9.92
C SER A 158 3.08 -25.01 -11.03
N ASN A 159 2.46 -26.20 -11.10
CA ASN A 159 2.71 -27.24 -12.10
C ASN A 159 1.49 -27.49 -13.00
N TYR A 160 0.98 -26.43 -13.62
CA TYR A 160 -0.26 -26.48 -14.40
C TYR A 160 -0.24 -27.47 -15.58
N SER A 161 0.92 -27.72 -16.19
CA SER A 161 1.07 -28.58 -17.38
C SER A 161 0.73 -30.05 -17.17
N THR A 162 0.77 -30.53 -15.93
CA THR A 162 0.49 -31.93 -15.57
C THR A 162 -0.91 -32.15 -14.98
N HIS A 163 -1.66 -31.06 -14.79
CA HIS A 163 -2.95 -31.10 -14.10
C HIS A 163 -4.07 -31.57 -15.05
N GLU A 164 -5.03 -32.34 -14.55
CA GLU A 164 -6.18 -32.84 -15.34
C GLU A 164 -6.98 -31.69 -15.97
N MET A 165 -7.03 -30.54 -15.30
CA MET A 165 -7.64 -29.29 -15.79
C MET A 165 -6.97 -28.79 -17.07
N TYR A 166 -5.63 -28.84 -17.16
CA TYR A 166 -4.91 -28.46 -18.37
C TYR A 166 -5.19 -29.41 -19.54
N ALA A 167 -5.28 -30.72 -19.26
CA ALA A 167 -5.66 -31.70 -20.26
C ALA A 167 -7.10 -31.48 -20.77
N ARG A 168 -8.03 -31.07 -19.90
CA ARG A 168 -9.40 -30.69 -20.28
C ARG A 168 -9.44 -29.42 -21.13
N LEU A 169 -8.72 -28.37 -20.73
CA LEU A 169 -8.64 -27.11 -21.49
C LEU A 169 -7.93 -27.29 -22.85
N ARG A 170 -6.92 -28.16 -22.92
CA ARG A 170 -6.26 -28.57 -24.19
C ARG A 170 -7.23 -29.29 -25.13
N LYS A 171 -8.11 -30.15 -24.60
CA LYS A 171 -9.17 -30.81 -25.41
C LYS A 171 -10.16 -29.81 -26.01
N GLN A 172 -10.36 -28.66 -25.35
CA GLN A 172 -11.22 -27.56 -25.83
C GLN A 172 -10.53 -26.67 -26.88
N GLN A 173 -9.29 -26.97 -27.27
CA GLN A 173 -8.52 -26.23 -28.30
C GLN A 173 -8.35 -24.73 -28.01
N LEU A 174 -8.25 -24.36 -26.73
CA LEU A 174 -7.90 -23.00 -26.32
C LEU A 174 -6.40 -22.76 -26.60
N ARG A 175 -6.10 -21.86 -27.52
CA ARG A 175 -4.77 -21.51 -28.05
C ARG A 175 -3.97 -20.64 -27.08
N PHE A 176 -4.63 -19.75 -26.34
CA PHE A 176 -3.93 -18.71 -25.54
C PHE A 176 -3.86 -19.01 -24.04
N VAL A 177 -4.10 -20.26 -23.63
CA VAL A 177 -4.05 -20.66 -22.20
C VAL A 177 -2.65 -20.51 -21.63
N ASP A 178 -1.63 -21.01 -22.34
CA ASP A 178 -0.22 -20.94 -21.92
C ASP A 178 0.23 -19.48 -21.78
N ASP A 179 -0.16 -18.63 -22.74
CA ASP A 179 0.12 -17.20 -22.75
C ASP A 179 -0.54 -16.44 -21.60
N PHE A 180 -1.78 -16.80 -21.26
CA PHE A 180 -2.49 -16.22 -20.12
C PHE A 180 -1.86 -16.59 -18.78
N ILE A 181 -1.43 -17.85 -18.62
CA ILE A 181 -0.77 -18.30 -17.40
C ILE A 181 0.56 -17.57 -17.21
N GLN A 182 1.34 -17.44 -18.29
CA GLN A 182 2.56 -16.63 -18.27
C GLN A 182 2.28 -15.16 -17.95
N PHE A 183 1.22 -14.59 -18.53
CA PHE A 183 0.81 -13.21 -18.24
C PHE A 183 0.38 -13.03 -16.78
N SER A 184 -0.39 -13.97 -16.23
CA SER A 184 -0.83 -13.96 -14.84
C SER A 184 0.36 -14.08 -13.88
N HIS A 185 1.28 -15.03 -14.12
CA HIS A 185 2.51 -15.13 -13.35
C HIS A 185 3.37 -13.87 -13.46
N ARG A 186 3.49 -13.28 -14.66
CA ARG A 186 4.19 -11.99 -14.86
C ARG A 186 3.54 -10.87 -14.07
N GLN A 187 2.22 -10.78 -14.07
CA GLN A 187 1.48 -9.81 -13.25
C GLN A 187 1.64 -10.05 -11.76
N VAL A 188 1.72 -11.31 -11.30
CA VAL A 188 2.02 -11.64 -9.91
C VAL A 188 3.46 -11.24 -9.55
N THR A 189 4.43 -11.42 -10.44
CA THR A 189 5.81 -10.91 -10.22
C THR A 189 5.95 -9.40 -10.39
N ALA A 190 5.11 -8.76 -11.21
CA ALA A 190 5.10 -7.31 -11.43
C ALA A 190 4.31 -6.56 -10.35
N LYS A 191 3.33 -7.24 -9.72
CA LYS A 191 2.85 -6.95 -8.36
C LYS A 191 3.92 -7.40 -7.38
N ALA A 192 5.09 -6.77 -7.45
CA ALA A 192 6.01 -6.75 -6.33
C ALA A 192 5.20 -6.41 -5.05
N PRO A 193 5.53 -6.99 -3.89
CA PRO A 193 4.87 -6.64 -2.64
C PRO A 193 4.86 -5.12 -2.53
N ALA A 194 3.67 -4.56 -2.30
CA ALA A 194 3.40 -3.13 -2.38
C ALA A 194 4.62 -2.33 -1.89
N LYS A 195 5.34 -1.70 -2.83
CA LYS A 195 6.43 -0.80 -2.45
C LYS A 195 5.79 0.24 -1.56
N ARG A 196 6.24 0.26 -0.32
CA ARG A 196 5.73 1.16 0.68
C ARG A 196 6.03 2.59 0.23
N PRO A 197 5.04 3.50 0.25
CA PRO A 197 5.29 4.89 -0.11
C PRO A 197 6.37 5.46 0.83
N THR A 198 7.40 6.02 0.24
CA THR A 198 8.49 6.65 0.99
C THR A 198 8.04 8.00 1.53
N PRO A 199 8.65 8.52 2.62
CA PRO A 199 8.29 9.84 3.17
C PRO A 199 8.42 10.98 2.15
N VAL A 200 9.31 10.80 1.16
CA VAL A 200 9.50 11.71 0.03
C VAL A 200 8.31 11.70 -0.93
N GLU A 201 7.66 10.55 -1.12
CA GLU A 201 6.45 10.41 -1.95
C GLU A 201 5.20 10.97 -1.24
N GLU A 202 5.17 10.94 0.09
CA GLU A 202 4.08 11.50 0.90
C GLU A 202 4.26 13.00 1.22
N GLY A 203 5.48 13.54 1.04
CA GLY A 203 5.77 14.97 1.16
C GLY A 203 6.01 15.47 2.59
N TYR A 204 6.44 14.60 3.50
CA TYR A 204 6.79 14.98 4.88
C TYR A 204 8.26 14.69 5.22
N THR A 205 8.81 15.42 6.20
CA THR A 205 10.16 15.20 6.70
C THR A 205 10.14 14.24 7.90
N PRO A 206 10.57 12.98 7.75
CA PRO A 206 10.54 12.00 8.82
C PRO A 206 11.55 12.31 9.91
N ASN A 207 11.19 12.00 11.15
CA ASN A 207 12.08 12.09 12.29
C ASN A 207 12.86 10.78 12.45
N TYR A 208 14.09 10.79 11.94
CA TYR A 208 14.95 9.62 11.96
C TYR A 208 15.52 9.35 13.35
N ARG A 209 15.46 8.08 13.75
CA ARG A 209 16.06 7.54 14.98
C ARG A 209 16.93 6.35 14.65
N THR A 210 18.07 6.25 15.33
CA THR A 210 18.97 5.10 15.15
C THR A 210 18.76 4.07 16.26
N ILE A 211 18.47 2.83 15.89
CA ILE A 211 18.37 1.67 16.81
C ILE A 211 19.59 0.78 16.59
N ALA A 212 20.38 0.56 17.64
CA ALA A 212 21.59 -0.30 17.58
C ALA A 212 21.41 -1.67 18.24
N LYS A 213 20.45 -1.80 19.16
CA LYS A 213 20.19 -3.02 19.95
C LYS A 213 18.71 -3.32 19.96
N LEU A 214 18.34 -4.47 19.40
CA LEU A 214 16.96 -4.92 19.31
C LEU A 214 16.84 -6.36 19.77
N ASN A 215 15.94 -6.61 20.72
CA ASN A 215 15.53 -7.97 21.08
C ASN A 215 14.24 -8.28 20.34
N VAL A 216 14.29 -9.15 19.34
CA VAL A 216 13.11 -9.57 18.58
C VAL A 216 12.43 -10.73 19.33
N GLU A 217 11.14 -10.58 19.58
CA GLU A 217 10.28 -11.59 20.18
C GLU A 217 9.55 -12.37 19.07
N ASP A 218 8.90 -11.65 18.14
CA ASP A 218 8.08 -12.26 17.08
C ASP A 218 8.36 -11.63 15.71
N ILE A 219 8.22 -12.43 14.66
CA ILE A 219 8.22 -11.98 13.26
C ILE A 219 6.84 -12.28 12.68
N VAL A 220 6.11 -11.25 12.27
CA VAL A 220 4.76 -11.38 11.71
C VAL A 220 4.81 -11.01 10.24
N PHE A 221 4.27 -11.87 9.39
CA PHE A 221 4.02 -11.57 7.99
C PHE A 221 2.55 -11.22 7.83
N ASP A 222 2.26 -10.06 7.23
CA ASP A 222 0.91 -9.65 6.90
C ASP A 222 0.35 -10.42 5.68
N GLU A 223 -0.92 -10.21 5.32
CA GLU A 223 -1.59 -10.77 4.13
C GLU A 223 -0.82 -10.46 2.83
N HIS A 224 -0.09 -9.35 2.81
CA HIS A 224 0.78 -8.92 1.71
C HIS A 224 2.22 -9.47 1.80
N ALA A 225 2.50 -10.37 2.73
CA ALA A 225 3.83 -10.91 3.03
C ALA A 225 4.87 -9.84 3.45
N ALA A 226 4.41 -8.67 3.91
CA ALA A 226 5.27 -7.65 4.49
C ALA A 226 5.70 -8.08 5.90
N PRO A 227 7.01 -8.16 6.19
CA PRO A 227 7.48 -8.54 7.51
C PRO A 227 7.41 -7.40 8.52
N HIS A 228 6.93 -7.73 9.71
CA HIS A 228 6.93 -6.89 10.89
C HIS A 228 7.71 -7.57 12.00
N LEU A 229 8.73 -6.89 12.54
CA LEU A 229 9.48 -7.35 13.70
C LEU A 229 8.86 -6.75 14.96
N PHE A 230 8.41 -7.62 15.86
CA PHE A 230 7.97 -7.23 17.19
C PHE A 230 9.10 -7.49 18.17
N GLY A 231 9.47 -6.45 18.92
CA GLY A 231 10.60 -6.55 19.81
C GLY A 231 10.63 -5.52 20.91
N LYS A 232 11.74 -5.53 21.64
CA LYS A 232 12.03 -4.60 22.72
C LYS A 232 13.37 -3.92 22.45
N ILE A 233 13.38 -2.60 22.51
CA ILE A 233 14.61 -1.80 22.55
C ILE A 233 14.86 -1.36 23.99
N ARG A 234 16.14 -1.22 24.32
CA ARG A 234 16.55 -0.66 25.61
C ARG A 234 16.82 0.84 25.44
N THR A 235 15.95 1.67 26.01
CA THR A 235 16.15 3.12 26.07
C THR A 235 16.49 3.48 27.52
N GLY A 236 17.77 3.70 27.79
CA GLY A 236 18.30 3.89 29.15
C GLY A 236 18.11 2.65 30.03
N ASN A 237 17.27 2.77 31.07
CA ASN A 237 17.01 1.69 32.04
C ASN A 237 15.67 0.96 31.84
N ARG A 238 14.89 1.32 30.80
CA ARG A 238 13.60 0.69 30.50
C ARG A 238 13.65 -0.04 29.16
N TYR A 239 12.91 -1.14 29.08
CA TYR A 239 12.64 -1.84 27.83
C TYR A 239 11.32 -1.36 27.26
N THR A 240 11.35 -0.79 26.06
CA THR A 240 10.16 -0.31 25.36
C THR A 240 9.82 -1.30 24.25
N ARG A 241 8.56 -1.75 24.20
CA ARG A 241 8.07 -2.56 23.09
C ARG A 241 7.93 -1.69 21.85
N ILE A 242 8.47 -2.18 20.74
CA ILE A 242 8.39 -1.54 19.45
C ILE A 242 8.01 -2.54 18.38
N THR A 243 7.35 -2.04 17.35
CA THR A 243 7.08 -2.76 16.12
C THR A 243 7.87 -2.09 15.01
N ILE A 244 8.62 -2.86 14.24
CA ILE A 244 9.35 -2.37 13.08
C ILE A 244 8.72 -2.99 11.84
N GLY A 245 8.17 -2.17 10.94
CA GLY A 245 7.83 -2.58 9.58
C GLY A 245 9.05 -2.48 8.68
N LEU A 246 9.28 -3.51 7.87
CA LEU A 246 10.44 -3.61 6.98
C LEU A 246 10.06 -4.36 5.71
N GLU A 247 10.90 -4.24 4.69
CA GLU A 247 10.81 -5.05 3.48
C GLU A 247 11.44 -6.44 3.66
N PHE A 248 11.08 -7.38 2.80
CA PHE A 248 11.65 -8.74 2.83
C PHE A 248 13.17 -8.75 2.58
N SER A 249 13.65 -7.84 1.75
CA SER A 249 15.08 -7.60 1.49
C SER A 249 15.82 -7.21 2.77
N GLU A 250 15.26 -6.24 3.50
CA GLU A 250 15.79 -5.73 4.77
C GLU A 250 15.74 -6.79 5.87
N LEU A 251 14.65 -7.57 5.97
CA LEU A 251 14.55 -8.68 6.91
C LEU A 251 15.69 -9.66 6.71
N ASN A 252 15.95 -10.06 5.46
CA ASN A 252 17.02 -11.00 5.17
C ASN A 252 18.39 -10.42 5.54
N GLN A 253 18.65 -9.14 5.29
CA GLN A 253 19.91 -8.51 5.70
C GLN A 253 20.06 -8.51 7.23
N ILE A 254 19.00 -8.19 7.96
CA ILE A 254 19.00 -8.22 9.43
C ILE A 254 19.26 -9.64 9.94
N LEU A 255 18.57 -10.64 9.40
CA LEU A 255 18.76 -12.05 9.80
C LEU A 255 20.16 -12.55 9.46
N MET A 256 20.72 -12.19 8.30
CA MET A 256 22.08 -12.58 7.94
C MET A 256 23.12 -11.97 8.90
N SER A 257 22.88 -10.76 9.41
CA SER A 257 23.77 -10.15 10.42
C SER A 257 23.61 -10.76 11.83
N ALA A 258 22.52 -11.50 12.08
CA ALA A 258 22.24 -12.16 13.35
C ALA A 258 22.93 -13.54 13.54
N GLY A 259 23.78 -13.95 12.58
CA GLY A 259 24.55 -15.19 12.65
C GLY A 259 23.71 -16.45 12.48
N GLU A 260 24.10 -17.54 13.17
CA GLU A 260 23.51 -18.88 13.00
C GLU A 260 22.00 -18.92 13.29
N MET A 261 21.54 -18.22 14.32
CA MET A 261 20.11 -18.12 14.64
C MET A 261 19.32 -17.43 13.52
N GLY A 262 19.88 -16.38 12.93
CA GLY A 262 19.23 -15.68 11.83
C GLY A 262 19.13 -16.52 10.55
N VAL A 263 20.16 -17.33 10.26
CA VAL A 263 20.12 -18.30 9.14
C VAL A 263 19.04 -19.36 9.39
N ALA A 264 18.92 -19.87 10.61
CA ALA A 264 17.88 -20.84 10.97
C ALA A 264 16.47 -20.26 10.81
N ILE A 265 16.26 -19.02 11.25
CA ILE A 265 14.99 -18.29 11.07
C ILE A 265 14.72 -18.05 9.59
N SER A 266 15.70 -17.63 8.79
CA SER A 266 15.55 -17.41 7.34
C SER A 266 15.13 -18.69 6.61
N ASN A 267 15.72 -19.84 6.97
CA ASN A 267 15.34 -21.13 6.41
C ASN A 267 13.91 -21.55 6.82
N LEU A 268 13.51 -21.26 8.06
CA LEU A 268 12.15 -21.52 8.55
C LEU A 268 11.12 -20.64 7.82
N ILE A 269 11.44 -19.35 7.60
CA ILE A 269 10.63 -18.43 6.78
C ILE A 269 10.50 -18.99 5.37
N LYS A 270 11.60 -19.36 4.70
CA LYS A 270 11.56 -19.94 3.35
C LYS A 270 10.67 -21.18 3.29
N LYS A 271 10.74 -22.07 4.29
CA LYS A 271 9.92 -23.28 4.37
C LYS A 271 8.43 -22.97 4.59
N LYS A 272 8.09 -21.98 5.43
CA LYS A 272 6.69 -21.56 5.65
C LYS A 272 6.13 -20.79 4.45
N MET A 273 6.95 -20.02 3.74
CA MET A 273 6.55 -19.26 2.54
C MET A 273 6.42 -20.12 1.28
N THR A 274 7.14 -21.25 1.17
CA THR A 274 7.04 -22.20 0.04
C THR A 274 5.96 -23.28 0.24
N GLY A 275 5.33 -23.31 1.42
CA GLY A 275 4.23 -24.24 1.72
C GLY A 275 2.88 -23.80 1.13
N PRO A 276 1.89 -24.70 1.08
CA PRO A 276 0.54 -24.44 0.54
C PRO A 276 -0.30 -23.41 1.33
N ALA A 277 0.29 -22.77 2.33
CA ALA A 277 -0.31 -21.69 3.14
C ALA A 277 0.19 -20.29 2.74
N SER A 278 0.79 -20.14 1.55
CA SER A 278 1.19 -18.84 1.00
C SER A 278 -0.06 -17.94 0.83
N GLY A 279 -0.23 -16.97 1.72
CA GLY A 279 -1.37 -16.04 1.73
C GLY A 279 -2.12 -15.92 3.06
N LYS A 280 -1.71 -16.63 4.12
CA LYS A 280 -2.21 -16.39 5.49
C LYS A 280 -1.17 -15.64 6.33
N PRO A 281 -1.60 -14.71 7.20
CA PRO A 281 -0.70 -14.00 8.09
C PRO A 281 0.05 -15.02 8.95
N THR A 282 1.37 -15.02 8.83
CA THR A 282 2.23 -16.02 9.47
C THR A 282 2.95 -15.38 10.62
N VAL A 283 2.67 -15.84 11.83
CA VAL A 283 3.40 -15.43 13.04
C VAL A 283 4.48 -16.47 13.31
N ILE A 284 5.71 -16.01 13.44
CA ILE A 284 6.86 -16.81 13.87
C ILE A 284 7.27 -16.29 15.24
N ASP A 285 6.85 -17.02 16.27
CA ASP A 285 7.31 -16.80 17.64
C ASP A 285 8.71 -17.39 17.81
N ILE A 286 9.70 -16.52 17.93
CA ILE A 286 11.11 -16.92 18.00
C ILE A 286 11.39 -17.64 19.33
N ARG A 287 10.72 -17.22 20.41
CA ARG A 287 10.92 -17.82 21.73
C ARG A 287 10.41 -19.26 21.74
N THR A 288 9.26 -19.51 21.13
CA THR A 288 8.67 -20.85 21.10
C THR A 288 9.44 -21.80 20.17
N GLU A 289 9.90 -21.31 19.01
CA GLU A 289 10.58 -22.15 18.00
C GLU A 289 12.06 -22.41 18.33
N PHE A 290 12.76 -21.45 18.97
CA PHE A 290 14.21 -21.54 19.21
C PHE A 290 14.60 -21.49 20.70
N GLY A 291 13.64 -21.36 21.62
CA GLY A 291 13.86 -21.33 23.07
C GLY A 291 14.60 -20.09 23.58
N LYS A 292 14.97 -19.15 22.70
CA LYS A 292 15.75 -17.94 23.01
C LYS A 292 15.24 -16.76 22.16
N MET A 293 15.30 -15.55 22.71
CA MET A 293 15.05 -14.33 21.93
C MET A 293 16.19 -14.08 20.94
N LEU A 294 15.86 -13.56 19.77
CA LEU A 294 16.87 -13.09 18.81
C LEU A 294 17.41 -11.74 19.29
N ARG A 295 18.67 -11.72 19.73
CA ARG A 295 19.37 -10.49 20.13
C ARG A 295 20.16 -9.96 18.95
N LEU A 296 19.76 -8.80 18.47
CA LEU A 296 20.46 -8.06 17.42
C LEU A 296 21.33 -6.99 18.09
N ASP A 297 22.54 -7.36 18.48
CA ASP A 297 23.50 -6.47 19.16
C ASP A 297 24.39 -5.68 18.18
N SER A 298 24.38 -6.03 16.89
CA SER A 298 25.20 -5.42 15.83
C SER A 298 24.35 -4.99 14.62
N CYS A 299 23.10 -4.62 14.86
CA CYS A 299 22.18 -4.17 13.81
C CYS A 299 21.90 -2.67 14.02
N TYR A 300 22.39 -1.84 13.11
CA TYR A 300 22.23 -0.39 13.17
C TYR A 300 21.14 0.01 12.17
N LEU A 301 19.93 0.25 12.67
CA LEU A 301 18.77 0.60 11.86
C LEU A 301 18.50 2.09 11.99
N GLU A 302 18.41 2.79 10.86
CA GLU A 302 17.76 4.09 10.77
C GLU A 302 16.27 3.86 10.58
N VAL A 303 15.49 4.30 11.55
CA VAL A 303 14.04 4.12 11.57
C VAL A 303 13.31 5.45 11.72
N TYR A 304 12.09 5.54 11.23
CA TYR A 304 11.22 6.70 11.44
C TYR A 304 9.81 6.28 11.80
N LYS A 305 9.05 7.20 12.40
CA LYS A 305 7.63 7.02 12.63
C LYS A 305 6.81 7.50 11.44
N PRO A 306 5.73 6.80 11.07
CA PRO A 306 4.75 7.35 10.13
C PRO A 306 4.15 8.65 10.71
N GLN A 307 3.89 9.60 9.82
CA GLN A 307 3.21 10.85 10.15
C GLN A 307 1.89 10.89 9.40
N HIS A 308 0.81 11.26 10.08
CA HIS A 308 -0.47 11.52 9.45
C HIS A 308 -0.72 13.03 9.40
N ARG A 309 -1.50 13.46 8.40
CA ARG A 309 -1.84 14.86 8.21
C ARG A 309 -3.11 15.19 9.00
N GLU A 310 -2.98 15.98 10.06
CA GLU A 310 -4.12 16.55 10.79
C GLU A 310 -4.23 18.04 10.41
N GLY A 311 -5.05 18.33 9.39
CA GLY A 311 -5.19 19.68 8.84
C GLY A 311 -3.98 20.14 8.00
N THR A 312 -3.25 21.14 8.49
CA THR A 312 -2.04 21.69 7.84
C THR A 312 -0.73 21.09 8.35
N ASP A 313 -0.75 20.42 9.51
CA ASP A 313 0.44 19.95 10.19
C ASP A 313 0.57 18.43 10.11
N TRP A 314 1.81 17.96 10.02
CA TRP A 314 2.15 16.54 10.05
C TRP A 314 2.42 16.11 11.49
N ILE A 315 1.69 15.12 11.98
CA ILE A 315 1.77 14.64 13.35
C ILE A 315 2.27 13.19 13.35
N GLU A 316 3.28 12.91 14.18
CA GLU A 316 3.78 11.55 14.38
C GLU A 316 2.77 10.68 15.12
N ASP A 317 2.62 9.43 14.67
CA ASP A 317 1.79 8.46 15.39
C ASP A 317 2.29 8.22 16.82
N LYS A 318 1.34 8.19 17.75
CA LYS A 318 1.62 7.94 19.18
C LYS A 318 2.15 6.51 19.40
N ASP A 319 1.80 5.60 18.51
CA ASP A 319 2.22 4.21 18.60
C ASP A 319 3.74 4.06 18.42
N ASN A 320 4.31 3.05 19.08
CA ASN A 320 5.72 2.68 18.95
C ASN A 320 5.96 1.84 17.70
N PHE A 321 5.35 2.27 16.60
CA PHE A 321 5.48 1.68 15.29
C PHE A 321 6.52 2.47 14.49
N TYR A 322 7.53 1.77 14.02
CA TYR A 322 8.66 2.35 13.30
C TYR A 322 8.83 1.65 11.97
N PHE A 323 9.44 2.35 11.05
CA PHE A 323 9.75 1.85 9.73
C PHE A 323 11.24 1.99 9.45
N VAL A 324 11.84 0.99 8.81
CA VAL A 324 13.24 1.06 8.39
C VAL A 324 13.35 1.95 7.16
N ASP A 325 14.30 2.88 7.19
CA ASP A 325 14.72 3.65 6.01
C ASP A 325 16.05 3.12 5.47
N LYS A 326 17.00 2.89 6.39
CA LYS A 326 18.33 2.42 6.01
C LYS A 326 18.95 1.54 7.08
N ILE A 327 19.55 0.44 6.65
CA ILE A 327 20.44 -0.37 7.49
C ILE A 327 21.85 0.23 7.38
N LEU A 328 22.35 0.77 8.48
CA LEU A 328 23.66 1.42 8.57
C LEU A 328 24.75 0.40 8.87
N THR A 329 25.94 0.63 8.32
CA THR A 329 27.14 -0.09 8.74
C THR A 329 27.67 0.46 10.07
N LYS A 330 28.45 -0.34 10.81
CA LYS A 330 29.09 0.09 12.08
C LYS A 330 29.85 1.42 11.96
N LYS A 331 30.56 1.62 10.84
CA LYS A 331 31.33 2.86 10.59
C LYS A 331 30.43 4.08 10.40
N GLU A 332 29.32 3.92 9.66
CA GLU A 332 28.34 4.99 9.45
C GLU A 332 27.60 5.32 10.75
N PHE A 333 27.24 4.30 11.54
CA PHE A 333 26.64 4.48 12.85
C PHE A 333 27.57 5.25 13.80
N ASP A 334 28.82 4.81 13.96
CA ASP A 334 29.79 5.47 14.85
C ASP A 334 30.04 6.93 14.44
N LYS A 335 30.07 7.22 13.13
CA LYS A 335 30.20 8.59 12.61
C LYS A 335 28.98 9.44 13.02
N ARG A 336 27.77 8.93 12.80
CA ARG A 336 26.54 9.66 13.13
C ARG A 336 26.32 9.82 14.62
N SER A 337 26.58 8.80 15.43
CA SER A 337 26.50 8.90 16.89
C SER A 337 27.46 9.96 17.42
N LYS A 338 28.69 10.03 16.89
CA LYS A 338 29.64 11.09 17.21
C LYS A 338 29.15 12.46 16.76
N GLU A 339 28.56 12.57 15.56
CA GLU A 339 27.99 13.84 15.10
C GLU A 339 26.84 14.32 16.00
N VAL A 340 25.96 13.43 16.46
CA VAL A 340 24.89 13.76 17.40
C VAL A 340 25.46 14.19 18.75
N GLU A 341 26.41 13.43 19.31
CA GLU A 341 27.07 13.77 20.57
C GLU A 341 27.82 15.12 20.48
N ILE A 342 28.50 15.39 19.36
CA ILE A 342 29.18 16.66 19.11
C ILE A 342 28.14 17.78 19.01
N LYS A 343 27.01 17.57 18.32
CA LYS A 343 25.93 18.57 18.24
C LYS A 343 25.32 18.86 19.60
N GLU A 344 25.07 17.84 20.43
CA GLU A 344 24.58 18.01 21.80
C GLU A 344 25.59 18.80 22.64
N LYS A 345 26.88 18.44 22.61
CA LYS A 345 27.93 19.19 23.30
C LYS A 345 28.06 20.63 22.80
N ILE A 346 27.94 20.85 21.49
CA ILE A 346 27.92 22.20 20.92
C ILE A 346 26.69 22.95 21.43
N GLN A 347 25.51 22.34 21.44
CA GLN A 347 24.29 22.95 21.94
C GLN A 347 24.40 23.31 23.43
N GLU A 348 24.93 22.41 24.27
CA GLU A 348 25.22 22.69 25.68
C GLU A 348 26.19 23.87 25.83
N CYS A 349 27.27 23.91 25.03
CA CYS A 349 28.20 25.05 25.02
C CYS A 349 27.50 26.34 24.59
N LEU A 350 26.65 26.31 23.56
CA LEU A 350 25.90 27.48 23.11
C LEU A 350 24.91 27.96 24.19
N GLU A 351 24.26 27.05 24.92
CA GLU A 351 23.37 27.40 26.03
C GLU A 351 24.12 28.04 27.19
N LEU A 352 25.30 27.52 27.56
CA LEU A 352 26.17 28.11 28.57
C LEU A 352 26.59 29.53 28.16
N ILE A 353 27.00 29.71 26.90
CA ILE A 353 27.41 31.03 26.37
C ILE A 353 26.23 32.00 26.36
N GLY A 354 25.04 31.56 25.93
CA GLY A 354 23.81 32.36 26.01
C GLY A 354 23.44 32.76 27.45
N GLY A 355 23.64 31.84 28.42
CA GLY A 355 23.47 32.09 29.85
C GLY A 355 24.42 33.17 30.39
N SER A 356 25.69 33.17 29.94
CA SER A 356 26.66 34.20 30.28
C SER A 356 26.22 35.60 29.82
N TYR A 357 25.55 35.71 28.67
CA TYR A 357 25.01 37.00 28.22
C TYR A 357 23.85 37.49 29.09
N VAL A 358 22.96 36.59 29.52
CA VAL A 358 21.91 36.92 30.49
C VAL A 358 22.52 37.40 31.81
N HIS A 359 23.63 36.78 32.24
CA HIS A 359 24.37 37.23 33.42
C HIS A 359 24.96 38.63 33.23
N TYR A 360 25.60 38.90 32.08
CA TYR A 360 26.07 40.24 31.69
C TYR A 360 24.93 41.28 31.70
N GLN A 361 23.77 40.99 31.11
CA GLN A 361 22.62 41.91 31.12
C GLN A 361 22.13 42.21 32.54
N ARG A 362 22.09 41.19 33.43
CA ARG A 362 21.73 41.40 34.84
C ARG A 362 22.73 42.32 35.54
N LEU A 363 24.04 42.13 35.32
CA LEU A 363 25.09 42.98 35.89
C LEU A 363 24.99 44.42 35.38
N ARG A 364 24.65 44.61 34.10
CA ARG A 364 24.39 45.95 33.52
C ARG A 364 23.16 46.62 34.14
N ARG A 365 22.08 45.86 34.41
CA ARG A 365 20.89 46.37 35.12
C ARG A 365 21.19 46.78 36.57
N LEU A 366 22.19 46.17 37.19
CA LEU A 366 22.66 46.51 38.54
C LEU A 366 23.62 47.72 38.56
N GLY A 367 23.84 48.40 37.43
CA GLY A 367 24.65 49.61 37.34
C GLY A 367 26.16 49.37 37.21
N ILE A 368 26.59 48.14 36.97
CA ILE A 368 28.01 47.81 36.77
C ILE A 368 28.48 48.32 35.39
N THR A 369 29.72 48.79 35.33
CA THR A 369 30.34 49.28 34.09
C THR A 369 30.43 48.18 33.04
N ASP A 370 30.47 48.57 31.76
CA ASP A 370 30.44 47.60 30.66
C ASP A 370 31.62 46.62 30.69
N GLU A 371 32.82 47.15 30.93
CA GLU A 371 34.06 46.38 31.04
C GLU A 371 34.02 45.41 32.22
N GLU A 372 33.56 45.86 33.39
CA GLU A 372 33.49 45.02 34.58
C GLU A 372 32.38 43.95 34.48
N ALA A 373 31.26 44.27 33.83
CA ALA A 373 30.19 43.31 33.58
C ALA A 373 30.63 42.22 32.58
N LYS A 374 31.38 42.56 31.53
CA LYS A 374 31.98 41.59 30.59
C LYS A 374 33.01 40.72 31.29
N LEU A 375 33.85 41.32 32.14
CA LEU A 375 34.86 40.61 32.94
C LEU A 375 34.21 39.55 33.85
N ARG A 376 33.20 39.94 34.63
CA ARG A 376 32.49 39.06 35.59
C ARG A 376 31.62 38.00 34.92
N ALA A 377 31.12 38.26 33.72
CA ALA A 377 30.36 37.29 32.92
C ALA A 377 31.25 36.35 32.09
N GLY A 378 32.58 36.51 32.12
CA GLY A 378 33.50 35.70 31.33
C GLY A 378 33.43 35.96 29.82
N LEU A 379 32.92 37.13 29.41
CA LEU A 379 32.71 37.53 28.00
C LEU A 379 33.75 38.59 27.56
N GLN A 380 35.01 38.38 27.93
CA GLN A 380 36.10 39.30 27.57
C GLN A 380 36.49 39.19 26.09
N ASP A 381 36.30 38.02 25.49
CA ASP A 381 36.52 37.81 24.05
C ASP A 381 35.35 38.39 23.24
N GLU A 382 35.67 39.26 22.28
CA GLU A 382 34.70 39.94 21.42
C GLU A 382 33.85 38.95 20.59
N LEU A 383 34.43 37.81 20.18
CA LEU A 383 33.71 36.78 19.43
C LEU A 383 32.72 36.04 20.33
N LEU A 384 33.11 35.71 21.56
CA LEU A 384 32.21 35.10 22.56
C LEU A 384 31.08 36.07 22.92
N PHE A 385 31.39 37.36 23.09
CA PHE A 385 30.36 38.37 23.35
C PHE A 385 29.35 38.45 22.19
N ARG A 386 29.82 38.57 20.94
CA ARG A 386 28.93 38.60 19.76
C ARG A 386 28.10 37.31 19.63
N LEU A 387 28.72 36.14 19.76
CA LEU A 387 28.01 34.85 19.69
C LEU A 387 26.95 34.75 20.79
N SER A 388 27.27 35.17 22.01
CA SER A 388 26.34 35.20 23.14
C SER A 388 25.16 36.15 22.91
N THR A 389 25.38 37.29 22.25
CA THR A 389 24.30 38.23 21.89
C THR A 389 23.36 37.64 20.84
N PHE A 390 23.89 36.94 19.83
CA PHE A 390 23.08 36.30 18.81
C PHE A 390 22.26 35.14 19.36
N LEU A 391 22.85 34.34 20.26
CA LEU A 391 22.16 33.23 20.92
C LEU A 391 21.04 33.70 21.86
N HIS A 392 21.22 34.84 22.51
CA HIS A 392 20.16 35.44 23.31
C HIS A 392 19.01 35.96 22.44
N LYS A 393 19.31 36.65 21.33
CA LYS A 393 18.31 37.11 20.35
C LYS A 393 17.54 35.99 19.65
N LEU A 394 18.07 34.77 19.63
CA LEU A 394 17.38 33.59 19.11
C LEU A 394 16.41 32.95 20.12
N LYS A 395 16.50 33.31 21.41
CA LYS A 395 15.64 32.79 22.49
C LYS A 395 14.47 33.73 22.84
N ASP A 396 14.55 35.00 22.47
CA ASP A 396 13.44 35.97 22.49
C ASP A 396 12.64 35.87 21.19
#